data_AF-A0A1W1CJ78-F1
#
_entry.id   AF-A0A1W1CJ78-F1
#
_cell.length_a   1.000
_cell.length_b   1.000
_cell.length_c   1.000
_cell.angle_alpha   90.00
_cell.angle_beta   90.00
_cell.angle_gamma   90.00
#
_symmetry.space_group_name_H-M   'P 1'
#
loop_
_entity.id
_entity.type
_entity.pdbx_description
1 polymer ?
#
loop_
_entity_poly.entity_id
_entity_poly.type
_entity_poly.pdbx_seq_one_letter_code
_entity_poly.pdbx_strand_id
1 'polypeptide(L)'
;MRLPSPLLSLLINFLLGASWAFALIGASTLFFSLLGIGIIYAIFGSFLGSLPGLFMVLLIEYFLMREEKLRELRKQTKLLEELIEQKKKS
;
A
#
# COMPACT_ATOMS: atom_id res chain seq x y z
N MET A 1 0.73 -9.61 6.84
CA MET A 1 0.54 -10.29 5.54
C MET A 1 1.80 -11.09 5.21
N ARG A 2 1.71 -12.42 5.05
CA ARG A 2 2.89 -13.24 4.68
C ARG A 2 2.96 -13.29 3.16
N LEU A 3 3.85 -12.49 2.57
CA LEU A 3 4.21 -12.60 1.15
C LEU A 3 5.12 -13.82 0.95
N PRO A 4 5.13 -14.44 -0.25
CA PRO A 4 5.80 -15.71 -0.50
C PRO A 4 7.32 -15.63 -0.35
N SER A 5 7.90 -14.44 -0.51
CA SER A 5 9.32 -14.20 -0.24
C SER A 5 9.49 -13.21 0.92
N PRO A 6 10.34 -13.55 1.91
CA PRO A 6 10.60 -12.68 3.06
C PRO A 6 11.20 -11.33 2.64
N LEU A 7 11.99 -11.31 1.56
CA LEU A 7 12.60 -10.11 0.99
C LEU A 7 11.57 -9.15 0.39
N LEU A 8 10.57 -9.65 -0.35
CA LEU A 8 9.53 -8.81 -0.93
C LEU A 8 8.64 -8.23 0.17
N SER A 9 8.34 -9.02 1.21
CA SER A 9 7.63 -8.51 2.38
C SER A 9 8.38 -7.40 3.10
N LEU A 10 9.68 -7.55 3.28
CA LEU A 10 10.53 -6.54 3.90
C LEU A 10 10.55 -5.27 3.05
N LEU A 11 10.79 -5.40 1.74
CA LEU A 11 10.87 -4.28 0.82
C LEU A 11 9.56 -3.50 0.78
N ILE A 12 8.42 -4.18 0.65
CA ILE A 12 7.12 -3.51 0.58
C ILE A 12 6.79 -2.80 1.91
N ASN A 13 7.05 -3.44 3.05
CA ASN A 13 6.84 -2.81 4.36
C ASN A 13 7.74 -1.59 4.54
N PHE A 14 8.99 -1.66 4.07
CA PHE A 14 9.92 -0.52 4.08
C PHE A 14 9.42 0.62 3.18
N LEU A 15 9.00 0.32 1.95
CA LEU A 15 8.44 1.30 1.02
C LEU A 15 7.17 1.96 1.56
N LEU A 16 6.29 1.19 2.22
CA LEU A 16 5.09 1.71 2.87
C LEU A 16 5.46 2.68 4.00
N GLY A 17 6.41 2.30 4.85
CA GLY A 17 6.94 3.17 5.91
C GLY A 17 7.58 4.44 5.35
N ALA A 18 8.38 4.31 4.29
CA ALA A 18 8.98 5.46 3.60
C ALA A 18 7.91 6.39 3.02
N SER A 19 6.84 5.84 2.43
CA SER A 19 5.73 6.63 1.86
C SER A 19 5.01 7.45 2.93
N TRP A 20 4.78 6.87 4.11
CA TRP A 20 4.25 7.59 5.27
C TRP A 20 5.20 8.68 5.75
N ALA A 21 6.51 8.42 5.81
CA ALA A 21 7.49 9.43 6.16
C ALA A 21 7.49 10.59 5.15
N PHE A 22 7.43 10.30 3.84
CA PHE A 22 7.30 11.32 2.80
C PHE A 22 6.03 12.16 2.96
N ALA A 23 4.88 11.54 3.29
CA ALA A 23 3.64 12.27 3.55
C ALA A 23 3.78 13.23 4.74
N LEU A 24 4.38 12.77 5.84
CA LEU A 24 4.59 13.58 7.04
C LEU A 24 5.60 14.71 6.81
N ILE A 25 6.69 14.42 6.11
CA ILE A 25 7.71 15.43 5.77
C ILE A 25 7.08 16.49 4.87
N GLY A 26 6.43 16.10 3.77
CA GLY A 26 5.79 17.04 2.85
C GLY A 26 4.74 17.91 3.54
N ALA A 27 3.90 17.31 4.39
CA ALA A 27 2.93 18.02 5.21
C ALA A 27 3.59 19.04 6.14
N SER A 28 4.59 18.61 6.91
CA SER A 28 5.28 19.47 7.89
C SER A 28 6.04 20.60 7.20
N THR A 29 6.75 20.32 6.11
CA THR A 29 7.52 21.32 5.36
C THR A 29 6.61 22.42 4.82
N LEU A 30 5.49 22.08 4.19
CA LEU A 30 4.56 23.09 3.69
C LEU A 30 3.81 23.79 4.83
N PHE A 31 3.43 23.08 5.90
CA PHE A 31 2.81 23.69 7.07
C PHE A 31 3.66 24.83 7.65
N PHE A 32 4.94 24.55 7.97
CA PHE A 32 5.83 25.56 8.54
C PHE A 32 6.19 26.68 7.55
N SER A 33 6.29 26.37 6.26
CA SER A 33 6.55 27.38 5.22
C SER A 33 5.41 28.37 5.05
N LEU A 34 4.16 27.91 5.18
CA LEU A 34 2.94 28.71 4.96
C LEU A 34 2.37 29.30 6.26
N LEU A 35 2.89 28.90 7.43
CA LEU A 35 2.45 29.39 8.74
C LEU A 35 2.56 30.91 8.85
N GLY A 36 3.62 31.50 8.28
CA GLY A 36 3.82 32.96 8.26
C GLY A 36 2.79 33.74 7.45
N ILE A 37 2.07 33.10 6.52
CA ILE A 37 1.01 33.72 5.72
C ILE A 37 -0.33 33.63 6.45
N GLY A 38 -0.55 32.53 7.17
CA GLY A 38 -1.73 32.35 8.01
C GLY A 38 -2.08 30.88 8.22
N ILE A 39 -2.77 30.60 9.31
CA ILE A 39 -3.08 29.23 9.73
C ILE A 39 -3.92 28.46 8.69
N ILE A 40 -4.83 29.13 8.00
CA ILE A 40 -5.67 28.51 6.95
C ILE A 40 -4.79 28.02 5.80
N TYR A 41 -3.89 28.86 5.31
CA TYR A 41 -2.96 28.51 4.24
C TYR A 41 -1.99 27.40 4.66
N ALA A 42 -1.54 27.40 5.93
CA ALA A 42 -0.70 26.35 6.48
C ALA A 42 -1.40 24.98 6.49
N ILE A 43 -2.68 24.93 6.88
CA ILE A 43 -3.46 23.69 6.87
C ILE A 43 -3.66 23.18 5.44
N PHE A 44 -4.04 24.05 4.51
CA PHE A 44 -4.17 23.67 3.09
C PHE A 44 -2.84 23.21 2.49
N GLY A 45 -1.75 23.91 2.81
CA GLY A 45 -0.40 23.53 2.41
C GLY A 45 0.02 22.17 2.94
N SER A 46 -0.23 21.91 4.23
CA SER A 46 0.03 20.62 4.86
C SER A 46 -0.71 19.49 4.14
N PHE A 47 -1.99 19.70 3.85
CA PHE A 47 -2.79 18.74 3.09
C PHE A 47 -2.18 18.48 1.70
N LEU A 48 -1.89 19.52 0.92
CA LEU A 48 -1.27 19.39 -0.40
C LEU A 48 0.11 18.73 -0.35
N GLY A 49 0.91 19.05 0.67
CA GLY A 49 2.25 18.49 0.87
C GLY A 49 2.24 17.01 1.23
N SER A 50 1.17 16.54 1.86
CA SER A 50 0.99 15.13 2.17
C SER A 50 0.65 14.27 0.94
N LEU A 51 0.07 14.87 -0.11
CA LEU A 51 -0.50 14.15 -1.26
C LEU A 51 0.49 13.22 -1.97
N PRO A 52 1.74 13.61 -2.27
CA PRO A 52 2.67 12.71 -2.96
C PRO A 52 2.97 11.44 -2.15
N GLY A 53 3.13 11.57 -0.83
CA GLY A 53 3.37 10.42 0.05
C GLY A 53 2.13 9.54 0.19
N LEU A 54 0.95 10.14 0.37
CA LEU A 54 -0.32 9.40 0.45
C LEU A 54 -0.66 8.69 -0.87
N PHE A 55 -0.33 9.30 -2.00
CA PHE A 55 -0.48 8.65 -3.30
C PHE A 55 0.40 7.40 -3.41
N MET A 56 1.64 7.45 -2.92
CA MET A 56 2.51 6.28 -2.87
C MET A 56 1.98 5.19 -1.93
N VAL A 57 1.44 5.56 -0.76
CA VAL A 57 0.77 4.61 0.15
C VAL A 57 -0.34 3.86 -0.59
N LEU A 58 -1.23 4.59 -1.27
CA LEU A 58 -2.34 3.99 -2.02
C LEU A 58 -1.87 3.05 -3.12
N LEU A 59 -0.83 3.43 -3.88
CA LEU A 59 -0.27 2.57 -4.93
C LEU A 59 0.28 1.25 -4.36
N ILE A 60 1.03 1.32 -3.26
CA ILE A 60 1.62 0.15 -2.62
C ILE A 60 0.54 -0.76 -2.05
N GLU A 61 -0.45 -0.19 -1.36
CA GLU A 61 -1.59 -0.95 -0.82
C GLU A 61 -2.42 -1.61 -1.92
N TYR A 62 -2.67 -0.89 -3.02
CA TYR A 62 -3.36 -1.44 -4.17
C TYR A 62 -2.61 -2.63 -4.78
N PHE A 63 -1.29 -2.50 -4.94
CA PHE A 63 -0.45 -3.58 -5.44
C PHE A 63 -0.51 -4.82 -4.52
N LEU A 64 -0.40 -4.63 -3.21
CA LEU A 64 -0.50 -5.71 -2.21
C LEU A 64 -1.84 -6.44 -2.28
N MET A 65 -2.94 -5.69 -2.35
CA MET A 65 -4.29 -6.24 -2.46
C MET A 65 -4.46 -7.07 -3.75
N ARG A 66 -3.90 -6.61 -4.87
CA ARG A 66 -3.94 -7.36 -6.13
C ARG A 66 -3.16 -8.66 -6.07
N GLU A 67 -1.96 -8.65 -5.50
CA GLU A 67 -1.15 -9.85 -5.29
C GLU A 67 -1.86 -10.87 -4.39
N GLU A 68 -2.47 -10.40 -3.29
CA GLU A 68 -3.24 -11.27 -2.41
C GLU A 68 -4.44 -11.91 -3.12
N LYS A 69 -5.17 -11.13 -3.91
CA LYS A 69 -6.29 -11.64 -4.73
C LYS A 69 -5.81 -12.70 -5.72
N LEU A 70 -4.70 -12.47 -6.41
CA LEU A 70 -4.16 -13.42 -7.39
C LEU A 70 -3.74 -14.74 -6.72
N ARG A 71 -3.13 -14.66 -5.54
CA ARG A 71 -2.74 -15.82 -4.75
C ARG A 71 -3.96 -16.63 -4.30
N GLU A 72 -5.01 -15.95 -3.84
CA GLU A 72 -6.25 -16.61 -3.41
C GLU A 72 -6.93 -17.31 -4.57
N LEU A 73 -7.00 -16.68 -5.74
CA LEU A 73 -7.51 -17.30 -6.97
C LEU A 73 -6.74 -18.57 -7.34
N ARG A 74 -5.40 -18.55 -7.31
CA ARG A 74 -4.58 -19.74 -7.59
C ARG A 74 -4.85 -20.89 -6.62
N LYS A 75 -5.04 -20.60 -5.32
CA LYS A 75 -5.40 -21.62 -4.33
C LYS A 75 -6.77 -22.24 -4.63
N GLN A 76 -7.75 -21.40 -4.98
CA GLN A 76 -9.09 -21.86 -5.35
C GLN A 76 -9.07 -22.72 -6.61
N THR A 77 -8.31 -22.34 -7.64
CA THR A 77 -8.13 -23.15 -8.86
C THR A 77 -7.53 -24.51 -8.54
N LYS A 78 -6.46 -24.55 -7.74
CA LYS A 78 -5.83 -25.82 -7.34
C LYS A 78 -6.80 -26.72 -6.56
N LEU A 79 -7.56 -26.15 -5.62
CA LEU A 79 -8.56 -26.90 -4.85
C LEU A 79 -9.64 -27.48 -5.77
N LEU A 80 -10.09 -26.71 -6.77
CA LEU A 80 -11.08 -27.17 -7.75
C LEU A 80 -10.54 -28.32 -8.61
N GLU A 81 -9.29 -28.24 -9.04
CA GLU A 81 -8.61 -29.32 -9.77
C GLU A 81 -8.54 -30.61 -8.93
N GLU A 82 -8.15 -30.51 -7.66
CA GLU A 82 -8.10 -31.64 -6.73
C GLU A 82 -9.48 -32.29 -6.52
N LEU A 83 -10.55 -31.49 -6.40
CA LEU A 83 -11.92 -31.99 -6.28
C LEU A 83 -12.41 -32.71 -7.55
N ILE A 84 -12.05 -32.19 -8.73
CA ILE A 84 -12.38 -32.82 -10.01
C ILE A 84 -11.66 -34.16 -10.15
N GLU A 85 -10.38 -34.24 -9.78
CA GLU A 85 -9.63 -35.50 -9.80
C GLU A 85 -10.22 -36.55 -8.85
N GLN A 86 -10.60 -36.14 -7.64
CA GLN A 86 -11.27 -37.04 -6.69
C GLN A 86 -12.59 -37.57 -7.24
N LYS A 87 -13.40 -36.69 -7.85
CA LYS A 87 -14.66 -37.09 -8.47
C LYS A 87 -14.46 -38.06 -9.64
N LYS A 88 -13.37 -37.94 -10.39
CA LYS A 88 -13.07 -38.83 -11.52
C LYS A 88 -12.54 -40.22 -11.10
N LYS A 89 -12.00 -40.32 -9.88
CA LYS A 89 -11.49 -41.57 -9.29
C LYS A 89 -12.56 -42.35 -8.51
N SER A 90 -13.68 -41.71 -8.16
CA SER A 90 -14.84 -42.32 -7.51
C SER A 90 -15.88 -42.77 -8.54
#